data_AF-A0A0B4I704-F1
#
_entry.id   AF-A0A0B4I704-F1
#
_cell.length_a   1.000
_cell.length_b   1.000
_cell.length_c   1.000
_cell.angle_alpha   90.00
_cell.angle_beta   90.00
_cell.angle_gamma   90.00
#
_symmetry.space_group_name_H-M   'P 1'
#
loop_
_entity.id
_entity.type
_entity.pdbx_description
1 polymer ?
#
loop_
_entity_poly.entity_id
_entity_poly.type
_entity_poly.pdbx_seq_one_letter_code
_entity_poly.pdbx_strand_id
1 'polypeptide(L)'
;MDAVDVSEHYEVTTAEETPSLLSIVIDTNPRAWAALDNVLSISKAIANILVFVNAHLAFSNVNQVAIVAAHVNRAVWLYPTPPQTSPKDTSGDVHMNDVSSDSPRNSANKYPQFAQIETAVLGSMQKLMSETTEQDLEATTTQLSGALTLALCHINKASQALSGASSSLAEVAQPSANAAPPMKGRILVVSVSDSEPTQYIPTMNAVFAAAHAQVAIDTLSLSGNPTFLQQACFNTNGTFLAAANPKGLLTYLMFGLIADTEARQSLITPTHDTVDFRAACFCHGKVVDRGFICSICLSIFCELPENAECLTCGTKLALGNYGAKPAVVPRKKKKKKRIMNGGSGREETGSATGTPLR
;
A
#
# COMPACT_ATOMS: atom_id res chain seq x y z
N MET A 1 -48.59 24.30 25.78
CA MET A 1 -47.42 23.89 26.59
C MET A 1 -47.31 22.40 26.36
N ASP A 2 -46.81 22.03 25.18
CA ASP A 2 -46.68 20.65 24.76
C ASP A 2 -45.35 20.11 25.27
N ALA A 3 -45.43 18.94 25.89
CA ALA A 3 -44.37 18.27 26.60
C ALA A 3 -43.19 17.99 25.65
N VAL A 4 -42.05 18.64 25.93
CA VAL A 4 -40.76 18.23 25.39
C VAL A 4 -40.27 17.13 26.33
N ASP A 5 -40.64 15.90 26.03
CA ASP A 5 -40.10 14.71 26.67
C ASP A 5 -38.66 14.52 26.18
N VAL A 6 -37.71 15.16 26.85
CA VAL A 6 -36.26 15.00 26.61
C VAL A 6 -35.79 13.74 27.33
N SER A 7 -36.33 12.60 26.91
CA SER A 7 -35.81 11.28 27.22
C SER A 7 -35.58 10.52 25.93
N GLU A 8 -34.80 11.13 25.02
CA GLU A 8 -33.99 10.35 24.10
C GLU A 8 -33.03 9.52 24.94
N HIS A 9 -33.47 8.31 25.27
CA HIS A 9 -32.60 7.24 25.68
C HIS A 9 -31.53 7.14 24.60
N TYR A 10 -30.33 7.64 24.89
CA TYR A 10 -29.12 7.13 24.24
C TYR A 10 -29.11 5.64 24.57
N GLU A 11 -29.68 4.82 23.69
CA GLU A 11 -29.28 3.44 23.59
C GLU A 11 -27.79 3.48 23.31
N VAL A 12 -27.00 3.39 24.40
CA VAL A 12 -25.64 2.90 24.33
C VAL A 12 -25.80 1.47 23.84
N THR A 13 -25.96 1.32 22.53
CA THR A 13 -25.64 0.07 21.85
C THR A 13 -24.19 -0.14 22.23
N THR A 14 -23.96 -0.96 23.23
CA THR A 14 -22.67 -1.59 23.45
C THR A 14 -22.47 -2.43 22.22
N ALA A 15 -21.98 -1.81 21.13
CA ALA A 15 -21.52 -2.51 19.96
C ALA A 15 -20.56 -3.55 20.52
N GLU A 16 -20.86 -4.83 20.30
CA GLU A 16 -19.92 -5.90 20.64
C GLU A 16 -18.55 -5.47 20.12
N GLU A 17 -17.53 -5.49 20.99
CA GLU A 17 -16.19 -5.04 20.64
C GLU A 17 -15.71 -5.86 19.44
N THR A 18 -15.78 -5.25 18.26
CA THR A 18 -15.32 -5.87 17.01
C THR A 18 -13.80 -5.95 17.08
N PRO A 19 -13.21 -7.14 16.97
CA PRO A 19 -11.76 -7.28 17.08
C PRO A 19 -11.06 -6.45 16.01
N SER A 20 -10.11 -5.61 16.44
CA SER A 20 -9.22 -4.90 15.54
C SER A 20 -7.88 -5.61 15.45
N LEU A 21 -7.44 -5.90 14.23
CA LEU A 21 -6.13 -6.42 13.90
C LEU A 21 -5.29 -5.33 13.25
N LEU A 22 -4.28 -4.86 13.98
CA LEU A 22 -3.30 -3.89 13.50
C LEU A 22 -2.04 -4.60 13.00
N SER A 23 -1.79 -4.53 11.70
CA SER A 23 -0.55 -5.01 11.09
C SER A 23 0.42 -3.84 10.87
N ILE A 24 1.60 -3.89 11.50
CA ILE A 24 2.63 -2.87 11.38
C ILE A 24 3.74 -3.38 10.46
N VAL A 25 3.96 -2.69 9.35
CA VAL A 25 5.07 -2.92 8.43
C VAL A 25 6.17 -1.92 8.76
N ILE A 26 7.34 -2.44 9.17
CA ILE A 26 8.52 -1.62 9.48
C ILE A 26 9.50 -1.73 8.33
N ASP A 27 9.83 -0.60 7.70
CA ASP A 27 10.95 -0.49 6.77
C ASP A 27 12.26 -0.69 7.55
N THR A 28 13.03 -1.72 7.20
CA THR A 28 14.29 -2.10 7.86
C THR A 28 15.51 -1.90 6.97
N ASN A 29 15.47 -0.93 6.04
CA ASN A 29 16.61 -0.59 5.19
C ASN A 29 17.81 -0.08 6.02
N PRO A 30 18.92 -0.84 6.10
CA PRO A 30 20.06 -0.43 6.93
C PRO A 30 20.68 0.88 6.47
N ARG A 31 20.70 1.14 5.14
CA ARG A 31 21.27 2.36 4.56
C ARG A 31 20.46 3.59 4.93
N ALA A 32 19.14 3.48 4.87
CA ALA A 32 18.24 4.58 5.19
C ALA A 32 18.26 4.88 6.70
N TRP A 33 18.30 3.84 7.54
CA TRP A 33 18.45 3.99 8.99
C TRP A 33 19.82 4.59 9.38
N ALA A 34 20.90 4.23 8.68
CA ALA A 34 22.21 4.83 8.90
C ALA A 34 22.22 6.34 8.60
N ALA A 35 21.48 6.79 7.57
CA ALA A 35 21.34 8.22 7.27
C ALA A 35 20.55 8.98 8.35
N LEU A 36 19.61 8.30 9.03
CA LEU A 36 18.78 8.88 10.09
C LEU A 36 19.36 8.75 11.50
N ASP A 37 20.43 7.98 11.71
CA ASP A 37 20.90 7.58 13.04
C ASP A 37 21.21 8.79 13.97
N ASN A 38 21.75 9.87 13.39
CA ASN A 38 22.03 11.12 14.11
C ASN A 38 20.78 11.80 14.69
N VAL A 39 19.60 11.56 14.10
CA VAL A 39 18.33 12.18 14.48
C VAL A 39 17.47 11.20 15.27
N LEU A 40 17.27 10.00 14.72
CA LEU A 40 16.48 8.91 15.29
C LEU A 40 17.16 7.59 14.96
N SER A 41 17.72 6.94 15.99
CA SER A 41 18.24 5.58 15.84
C SER A 41 17.11 4.56 15.74
N ILE A 42 17.37 3.45 15.04
CA ILE A 42 16.42 2.35 14.87
C ILE A 42 15.94 1.79 16.21
N SER A 43 16.81 1.71 17.23
CA SER A 43 16.43 1.23 18.56
C SER A 43 15.41 2.14 19.25
N LYS A 44 15.56 3.47 19.12
CA LYS A 44 14.58 4.43 19.64
C LYS A 44 13.28 4.39 18.85
N ALA A 45 13.36 4.19 17.54
CA ALA A 45 12.18 4.03 16.69
C ALA A 45 11.36 2.80 17.09
N ILE A 46 12.01 1.64 17.26
CA ILE A 46 11.38 0.40 17.70
C ILE A 46 10.76 0.58 19.09
N ALA A 47 11.47 1.22 20.03
CA ALA A 47 10.91 1.50 21.36
C ALA A 47 9.61 2.31 21.30
N ASN A 48 9.56 3.37 20.48
CA ASN A 48 8.36 4.17 20.28
C ASN A 48 7.22 3.35 19.60
N ILE A 49 7.55 2.50 18.63
CA ILE A 49 6.58 1.61 17.98
C ILE A 49 6.02 0.59 18.99
N LEU A 50 6.86 0.02 19.86
CA LEU A 50 6.41 -0.90 20.90
C LEU A 50 5.48 -0.21 21.91
N VAL A 51 5.73 1.05 22.27
CA VAL A 51 4.81 1.84 23.10
C VAL A 51 3.47 2.04 22.38
N PHE A 52 3.48 2.30 21.08
CA PHE A 52 2.27 2.39 20.27
C PHE A 52 1.49 1.07 20.19
N VAL A 53 2.18 -0.06 20.01
CA VAL A 53 1.59 -1.41 20.06
C VAL A 53 0.94 -1.67 21.41
N ASN A 54 1.61 -1.34 22.50
CA ASN A 54 1.06 -1.50 23.85
C ASN A 54 -0.19 -0.64 24.05
N ALA A 55 -0.23 0.58 23.51
CA ALA A 55 -1.40 1.44 23.56
C ALA A 55 -2.58 0.86 22.77
N HIS A 56 -2.33 0.29 21.58
CA HIS A 56 -3.36 -0.37 20.78
C HIS A 56 -3.95 -1.60 21.49
N LEU A 57 -3.10 -2.44 22.07
CA LEU A 57 -3.53 -3.61 22.84
C LEU A 57 -4.20 -3.24 24.18
N ALA A 58 -3.86 -2.08 24.75
CA ALA A 58 -4.51 -1.58 25.95
C ALA A 58 -5.91 -1.00 25.68
N PHE A 59 -6.24 -0.70 24.41
CA PHE A 59 -7.53 -0.11 24.04
C PHE A 59 -8.68 -1.13 24.09
N SER A 60 -8.44 -2.37 23.68
CA SER A 60 -9.38 -3.49 23.82
C SER A 60 -8.61 -4.80 24.01
N ASN A 61 -9.17 -5.71 24.81
CA ASN A 61 -8.59 -7.02 25.07
C ASN A 61 -8.74 -8.01 23.90
N VAL A 62 -9.57 -7.69 22.90
CA VAL A 62 -9.77 -8.49 21.68
C VAL A 62 -8.83 -8.04 20.56
N ASN A 63 -8.12 -6.92 20.74
CA ASN A 63 -7.21 -6.40 19.74
C ASN A 63 -6.02 -7.33 19.53
N GLN A 64 -5.65 -7.49 18.26
CA GLN A 64 -4.52 -8.29 17.85
C GLN A 64 -3.51 -7.42 17.10
N VAL A 65 -2.24 -7.79 17.20
CA VAL A 65 -1.15 -7.08 16.52
C VAL A 65 -0.32 -8.06 15.72
N ALA A 66 0.09 -7.64 14.54
CA ALA A 66 1.05 -8.33 13.69
C ALA A 66 2.15 -7.34 13.29
N ILE A 67 3.41 -7.76 13.29
CA ILE A 67 4.56 -6.91 12.96
C ILE A 67 5.42 -7.62 11.92
N VAL A 68 5.61 -6.96 10.78
CA VAL A 68 6.37 -7.46 9.64
C VAL A 68 7.50 -6.48 9.33
N ALA A 69 8.71 -6.99 9.14
CA ALA A 69 9.83 -6.23 8.63
C ALA A 69 9.85 -6.31 7.10
N ALA A 70 9.87 -5.15 6.44
CA ALA A 70 10.24 -5.01 5.04
C ALA A 70 11.75 -4.79 4.98
N HIS A 71 12.50 -5.83 4.63
CA HIS A 71 13.95 -5.75 4.44
C HIS A 71 14.30 -5.58 2.96
N VAL A 72 15.58 -5.31 2.66
CA VAL A 72 16.07 -5.06 1.29
C VAL A 72 15.88 -6.24 0.35
N ASN A 73 16.09 -7.47 0.85
CA ASN A 73 16.00 -8.70 0.05
C ASN A 73 14.71 -9.52 0.31
N ARG A 74 14.05 -9.34 1.46
CA ARG A 74 12.94 -10.19 1.89
C ARG A 74 12.01 -9.49 2.89
N ALA A 75 10.79 -9.99 3.01
CA ALA A 75 9.87 -9.62 4.07
C ALA A 75 9.85 -10.70 5.16
N VAL A 76 9.99 -10.32 6.43
CA VAL A 76 10.12 -11.25 7.57
C VAL A 76 9.11 -10.93 8.66
N TRP A 77 8.52 -11.97 9.26
CA TRP A 77 7.70 -11.84 10.44
C TRP A 77 8.56 -11.51 11.66
N LEU A 78 8.28 -10.37 12.31
CA LEU A 78 8.82 -10.06 13.64
C LEU A 78 7.89 -10.59 14.74
N TYR A 79 6.59 -10.49 14.50
CA TYR A 79 5.53 -11.05 15.35
C TYR A 79 4.27 -11.31 14.50
N PRO A 80 3.54 -12.42 14.68
CA PRO A 80 3.80 -13.53 15.60
C PRO A 80 5.04 -14.33 15.20
N THR A 81 5.73 -14.89 16.19
CA THR A 81 6.87 -15.78 15.95
C THR A 81 6.37 -17.05 15.24
N PRO A 82 7.07 -17.55 14.20
CA PRO A 82 6.73 -18.83 13.60
C PRO A 82 6.69 -19.92 14.68
N PRO A 83 5.77 -20.90 14.58
CA PRO A 83 5.74 -22.01 15.53
C PRO A 83 7.09 -22.72 15.47
N GLN A 84 7.87 -22.61 16.56
CA GLN A 84 9.11 -23.36 16.67
C GLN A 84 8.72 -24.83 16.75
N THR A 85 9.12 -25.62 15.76
CA THR A 85 9.15 -27.07 15.90
C THR A 85 10.21 -27.36 16.96
N SER A 86 9.78 -27.52 18.21
CA SER A 86 10.64 -28.04 19.26
C SER A 86 11.29 -29.32 18.73
N PRO A 87 12.62 -29.48 18.80
CA PRO A 87 13.25 -30.73 18.42
C PRO A 87 12.61 -31.83 19.27
N LYS A 88 11.83 -32.70 18.61
CA LYS A 88 11.29 -33.90 19.24
C LYS A 88 12.46 -34.82 19.50
N ASP A 89 12.61 -35.29 20.72
CA ASP A 89 13.56 -36.35 21.00
C ASP A 89 13.11 -37.65 20.30
N THR A 90 13.97 -38.68 20.31
CA THR A 90 13.68 -39.99 19.71
C THR A 90 12.48 -40.72 20.35
N SER A 91 11.95 -40.21 21.47
CA SER A 91 10.76 -40.72 22.15
C SER A 91 9.47 -39.94 21.81
N GLY A 92 9.57 -38.82 21.08
CA GLY A 92 8.43 -37.96 20.77
C GLY A 92 8.03 -37.01 21.89
N ASP A 93 8.83 -36.91 22.95
CA ASP A 93 8.66 -35.96 24.03
C ASP A 93 9.23 -34.59 23.64
N VAL A 94 8.55 -33.54 24.11
CA VAL A 94 8.98 -32.16 23.91
C VAL A 94 10.06 -31.88 24.95
N HIS A 95 11.29 -31.64 24.50
CA HIS A 95 12.38 -31.30 25.41
C HIS A 95 12.05 -29.99 26.14
N MET A 96 11.72 -30.09 27.43
CA MET A 96 11.57 -28.93 28.31
C MET A 96 12.97 -28.33 28.50
N ASN A 97 13.32 -27.31 27.71
CA ASN A 97 14.48 -26.50 28.04
C ASN A 97 14.13 -25.67 29.28
N ASP A 98 14.83 -25.92 30.38
CA ASP A 98 14.86 -25.00 31.52
C ASP A 98 15.15 -23.59 31.01
N VAL A 99 14.32 -22.63 31.40
CA VAL A 99 14.44 -21.24 31.00
C VAL A 99 15.84 -20.76 31.38
N SER A 100 16.68 -20.51 30.38
CA SER A 100 18.03 -19.99 30.58
C SER A 100 17.96 -18.75 31.48
N SER A 101 18.75 -18.73 32.54
CA SER A 101 18.85 -17.64 33.54
C SER A 101 19.29 -16.27 33.00
N ASP A 102 19.46 -16.15 31.68
CA ASP A 102 19.89 -14.97 30.94
C ASP A 102 18.74 -14.32 30.13
N SER A 103 17.50 -14.76 30.36
CA SER A 103 16.33 -14.03 29.85
C SER A 103 16.28 -12.64 30.53
N PRO A 104 16.17 -11.53 29.76
CA PRO A 104 16.10 -10.21 30.35
C PRO A 104 14.97 -10.21 31.36
N ARG A 105 15.30 -9.85 32.61
CA ARG A 105 14.36 -9.84 33.74
C ARG A 105 13.14 -9.04 33.34
N ASN A 106 12.09 -9.71 32.89
CA ASN A 106 10.79 -9.09 32.69
C ASN A 106 10.41 -8.48 34.01
N SER A 107 10.26 -7.16 34.05
CA SER A 107 9.76 -6.49 35.24
C SER A 107 8.45 -7.16 35.62
N ALA A 108 8.31 -7.64 36.85
CA ALA A 108 7.13 -8.37 37.33
C ALA A 108 5.79 -7.60 37.11
N ASN A 109 5.87 -6.30 36.82
CA ASN A 109 4.74 -5.40 36.58
C ASN A 109 4.36 -5.24 35.10
N LYS A 110 5.06 -5.85 34.14
CA LYS A 110 4.74 -5.72 32.72
C LYS A 110 3.75 -6.78 32.29
N TYR A 111 2.70 -6.38 31.56
CA TYR A 111 1.72 -7.31 31.02
C TYR A 111 2.42 -8.39 30.17
N PRO A 112 2.17 -9.69 30.42
CA PRO A 112 2.95 -10.76 29.80
C PRO A 112 2.96 -10.74 28.28
N GLN A 113 1.84 -10.38 27.64
CA GLN A 113 1.77 -10.29 26.19
C GLN A 113 2.68 -9.17 25.64
N PHE A 114 2.78 -8.03 26.33
CA PHE A 114 3.67 -6.93 25.93
C PHE A 114 5.13 -7.33 26.01
N ALA A 115 5.49 -8.08 27.07
CA ALA A 115 6.84 -8.59 27.26
C ALA A 115 7.21 -9.64 26.19
N GLN A 116 6.26 -10.52 25.84
CA GLN A 116 6.45 -11.51 24.78
C GLN A 116 6.65 -10.84 23.41
N ILE A 117 5.81 -9.85 23.06
CA ILE A 117 5.93 -9.12 21.80
C ILE A 117 7.26 -8.38 21.72
N GLU A 118 7.65 -7.66 22.79
CA GLU A 118 8.94 -6.97 22.84
C GLU A 118 10.11 -7.93 22.63
N THR A 119 10.14 -9.05 23.35
CA THR A 119 11.21 -10.05 23.24
C THR A 119 11.26 -10.65 21.83
N ALA A 120 10.10 -10.98 21.26
CA ALA A 120 10.00 -11.54 19.92
C ALA A 120 10.47 -10.56 18.84
N VAL A 121 10.06 -9.29 18.93
CA VAL A 121 10.43 -8.24 17.97
C VAL A 121 11.91 -7.93 18.04
N LEU A 122 12.46 -7.72 19.25
CA LEU A 122 13.88 -7.42 19.43
C LEU A 122 14.76 -8.59 19.00
N GLY A 123 14.41 -9.83 19.38
CA GLY A 123 15.14 -11.02 18.98
C GLY A 123 15.12 -11.25 17.47
N SER A 124 13.95 -11.09 16.83
CA SER A 124 13.81 -11.24 15.38
C SER A 124 14.52 -10.13 14.60
N MET A 125 14.51 -8.90 15.11
CA MET A 125 15.24 -7.78 14.51
C MET A 125 16.75 -7.98 14.61
N GLN A 126 17.26 -8.39 15.77
CA GLN A 126 18.68 -8.67 15.95
C GLN A 126 19.13 -9.81 15.03
N LYS A 127 18.33 -10.88 14.94
CA LYS A 127 18.55 -11.97 14.00
C LYS A 127 18.59 -11.46 12.54
N LEU A 128 17.61 -10.65 12.15
CA LEU A 128 17.56 -10.06 10.81
C LEU A 128 18.81 -9.26 10.50
N MET A 129 19.24 -8.38 11.41
CA MET A 129 20.45 -7.57 11.22
C MET A 129 21.74 -8.40 11.21
N SER A 130 21.79 -9.52 11.96
CA SER A 130 22.95 -10.42 11.96
C SER A 130 23.07 -11.27 10.68
N GLU A 131 21.95 -11.53 10.02
CA GLU A 131 21.90 -12.29 8.76
C GLU A 131 22.09 -11.41 7.52
N THR A 132 21.98 -10.09 7.66
CA THR A 132 22.19 -9.15 6.55
C THR A 132 23.65 -9.18 6.12
N THR A 133 23.89 -9.52 4.85
CA THR A 133 25.23 -9.55 4.25
C THR A 133 25.53 -8.26 3.47
N GLU A 134 26.80 -8.02 3.13
CA GLU A 134 27.19 -6.85 2.31
C GLU A 134 26.55 -6.87 0.91
N GLN A 135 26.30 -8.05 0.34
CA GLN A 135 25.62 -8.20 -0.96
C GLN A 135 24.17 -7.73 -0.89
N ASP A 136 23.49 -7.95 0.23
CA ASP A 136 22.12 -7.48 0.42
C ASP A 136 22.04 -5.94 0.47
N LEU A 137 23.14 -5.26 0.84
CA LEU A 137 23.22 -3.80 0.89
C LEU A 137 23.40 -3.13 -0.49
N GLU A 138 23.62 -3.93 -1.55
CA GLU A 138 23.60 -3.43 -2.92
C GLU A 138 22.19 -2.98 -3.32
N ALA A 139 21.16 -3.70 -2.84
CA ALA A 139 19.78 -3.27 -2.97
C ALA A 139 19.55 -2.00 -2.15
N THR A 140 19.18 -0.92 -2.83
CA THR A 140 18.99 0.40 -2.20
C THR A 140 17.59 0.55 -1.61
N THR A 141 16.65 -0.34 -1.96
CA THR A 141 15.23 -0.24 -1.63
C THR A 141 14.71 -1.51 -0.96
N THR A 142 13.58 -1.40 -0.25
CA THR A 142 13.00 -2.51 0.52
C THR A 142 11.91 -3.24 -0.23
N GLN A 143 11.70 -4.52 0.10
CA GLN A 143 10.62 -5.35 -0.44
C GLN A 143 9.29 -5.07 0.25
N LEU A 144 8.76 -3.86 0.05
CA LEU A 144 7.51 -3.40 0.67
C LEU A 144 6.31 -4.22 0.20
N SER A 145 6.27 -4.57 -1.10
CA SER A 145 5.18 -5.36 -1.68
C SER A 145 5.01 -6.73 -1.03
N GLY A 146 6.12 -7.40 -0.70
CA GLY A 146 6.12 -8.67 0.03
C GLY A 146 5.55 -8.52 1.44
N ALA A 147 5.95 -7.46 2.16
CA ALA A 147 5.48 -7.21 3.51
C ALA A 147 3.97 -6.88 3.56
N LEU A 148 3.49 -6.05 2.62
CA LEU A 148 2.05 -5.76 2.47
C LEU A 148 1.24 -7.03 2.16
N THR A 149 1.75 -7.90 1.30
CA THR A 149 1.07 -9.15 0.95
C THR A 149 1.00 -10.11 2.15
N LEU A 150 2.07 -10.20 2.95
CA LEU A 150 2.10 -10.98 4.19
C LEU A 150 1.08 -10.46 5.22
N ALA A 151 1.04 -9.14 5.42
CA ALA A 151 0.08 -8.48 6.28
C ALA A 151 -1.37 -8.75 5.86
N LEU A 152 -1.68 -8.56 4.57
CA LEU A 152 -3.01 -8.81 4.01
C LEU A 152 -3.43 -10.29 4.11
N CYS A 153 -2.52 -11.22 3.82
CA CYS A 153 -2.80 -12.64 3.95
C CYS A 153 -3.12 -13.02 5.40
N HIS A 154 -2.38 -12.45 6.36
CA HIS A 154 -2.64 -12.68 7.78
C HIS A 154 -3.99 -12.11 8.23
N ILE A 155 -4.33 -10.89 7.81
CA ILE A 155 -5.63 -10.29 8.09
C ILE A 155 -6.76 -11.16 7.51
N ASN A 156 -6.63 -11.60 6.26
CA ASN A 156 -7.63 -12.47 5.63
C ASN A 156 -7.77 -13.82 6.35
N LYS A 157 -6.65 -14.44 6.77
CA LYS A 157 -6.68 -15.69 7.54
C LYS A 157 -7.35 -15.51 8.89
N ALA A 158 -7.01 -14.44 9.61
CA ALA A 158 -7.62 -14.13 10.90
C ALA A 158 -9.14 -13.90 10.72
N SER A 159 -9.53 -13.15 9.69
CA SER A 159 -10.94 -12.87 9.37
C SER A 159 -11.74 -14.14 9.07
N GLN A 160 -11.14 -15.07 8.32
CA GLN A 160 -11.75 -16.37 8.05
C GLN A 160 -11.85 -17.24 9.30
N ALA A 161 -10.82 -17.25 10.15
CA ALA A 161 -10.83 -18.02 11.40
C ALA A 161 -11.96 -17.57 12.34
N LEU A 162 -12.27 -16.27 12.36
CA LEU A 162 -13.33 -15.71 13.19
C LEU A 162 -14.74 -15.90 12.60
N SER A 163 -14.86 -16.06 11.28
CA SER A 163 -16.14 -16.29 10.58
C SER A 163 -16.71 -17.70 10.73
N GLY A 164 -15.96 -18.62 11.34
CA GLY A 164 -16.38 -20.02 11.54
C GLY A 164 -16.04 -20.96 10.38
N ALA A 165 -15.76 -22.22 10.73
CA ALA A 165 -15.35 -23.32 9.85
C ALA A 165 -16.43 -23.85 8.88
N SER A 166 -17.46 -23.05 8.57
CA SER A 166 -18.62 -23.45 7.77
C SER A 166 -18.60 -23.01 6.30
N SER A 167 -17.57 -22.30 5.84
CA SER A 167 -17.36 -22.09 4.40
C SER A 167 -16.44 -23.19 3.86
N SER A 168 -17.02 -24.30 3.43
CA SER A 168 -16.34 -25.20 2.50
C SER A 168 -15.75 -24.39 1.35
N LEU A 169 -14.59 -24.80 0.82
CA LEU A 169 -13.81 -24.15 -0.24
C LEU A 169 -14.57 -23.87 -1.56
N ALA A 170 -15.87 -24.15 -1.62
CA ALA A 170 -16.75 -24.03 -2.78
C ALA A 170 -17.53 -22.70 -2.85
N GLU A 171 -17.54 -21.85 -1.82
CA GLU A 171 -18.23 -20.55 -1.86
C GLU A 171 -17.23 -19.39 -1.95
N VAL A 172 -16.60 -19.27 -3.12
CA VAL A 172 -15.98 -18.01 -3.59
C VAL A 172 -17.09 -17.06 -4.11
N ALA A 173 -18.32 -17.23 -3.63
CA ALA A 173 -19.48 -16.47 -4.05
C ALA A 173 -19.59 -15.22 -3.16
N GLN A 174 -19.08 -14.11 -3.71
CA GLN A 174 -19.40 -12.72 -3.38
C GLN A 174 -19.54 -12.40 -1.88
N PRO A 175 -18.59 -11.66 -1.27
CA PRO A 175 -18.91 -10.99 -0.02
C PRO A 175 -20.17 -10.16 -0.26
N SER A 176 -21.27 -10.48 0.42
CA SER A 176 -22.43 -9.59 0.39
C SER A 176 -21.91 -8.23 0.82
N ALA A 177 -21.98 -7.23 -0.06
CA ALA A 177 -21.32 -5.93 0.13
C ALA A 177 -21.79 -5.14 1.37
N ASN A 178 -22.75 -5.69 2.13
CA ASN A 178 -23.40 -5.09 3.29
C ASN A 178 -23.21 -5.87 4.61
N ALA A 179 -22.48 -6.98 4.63
CA ALA A 179 -22.14 -7.63 5.90
C ALA A 179 -20.88 -6.99 6.49
N ALA A 180 -20.98 -6.49 7.73
CA ALA A 180 -19.82 -5.97 8.44
C ALA A 180 -18.74 -7.08 8.54
N PRO A 181 -17.48 -6.78 8.23
CA PRO A 181 -16.43 -7.78 8.33
C PRO A 181 -16.34 -8.28 9.77
N PRO A 182 -16.09 -9.59 9.97
CA PRO A 182 -16.03 -10.22 11.30
C PRO A 182 -14.90 -9.61 12.17
N MET A 183 -13.89 -9.02 11.53
CA MET A 183 -12.83 -8.27 12.19
C MET A 183 -12.42 -7.07 11.36
N LYS A 184 -11.92 -6.05 12.03
CA LYS A 184 -11.38 -4.85 11.39
C LYS A 184 -9.89 -5.04 11.16
N GLY A 185 -9.47 -5.03 9.90
CA GLY A 185 -8.06 -5.10 9.53
C GLY A 185 -7.53 -3.70 9.20
N ARG A 186 -6.36 -3.36 9.73
CA ARG A 186 -5.68 -2.10 9.43
C ARG A 186 -4.18 -2.31 9.28
N ILE A 187 -3.57 -1.68 8.28
CA ILE A 187 -2.13 -1.76 8.04
C ILE A 187 -1.50 -0.40 8.29
N LEU A 188 -0.46 -0.36 9.12
CA LEU A 188 0.38 0.81 9.34
C LEU A 188 1.77 0.55 8.75
N VAL A 189 2.20 1.37 7.81
CA VAL A 189 3.53 1.32 7.22
C VAL A 189 4.40 2.44 7.80
N VAL A 190 5.52 2.08 8.43
CA VAL A 190 6.57 3.04 8.81
C VAL A 190 7.65 2.98 7.73
N SER A 191 7.67 3.98 6.86
CA SER A 191 8.56 4.07 5.71
C SER A 191 9.73 5.02 5.98
N VAL A 192 10.92 4.60 5.58
CA VAL A 192 12.16 5.36 5.75
C VAL A 192 12.87 5.59 4.41
N SER A 193 12.71 4.64 3.49
CA SER A 193 13.29 4.70 2.15
C SER A 193 12.29 5.13 1.07
N ASP A 194 12.83 5.65 -0.04
CA ASP A 194 12.04 5.99 -1.22
C ASP A 194 11.56 4.72 -1.95
N SER A 195 10.47 4.85 -2.70
CA SER A 195 9.86 3.76 -3.44
C SER A 195 10.55 3.50 -4.78
N GLU A 196 10.95 2.25 -5.04
CA GLU A 196 11.57 1.84 -6.31
C GLU A 196 10.54 1.58 -7.41
N PRO A 197 10.69 2.16 -8.63
CA PRO A 197 9.76 1.94 -9.74
C PRO A 197 9.54 0.46 -10.11
N THR A 198 10.56 -0.39 -9.96
CA THR A 198 10.44 -1.83 -10.26
C THR A 198 9.43 -2.54 -9.36
N GLN A 199 9.19 -2.02 -8.15
CA GLN A 199 8.23 -2.56 -7.19
C GLN A 199 6.84 -1.93 -7.29
N TYR A 200 6.62 -1.00 -8.23
CA TYR A 200 5.33 -0.31 -8.38
C TYR A 200 4.18 -1.30 -8.58
N ILE A 201 4.28 -2.18 -9.58
CA ILE A 201 3.22 -3.13 -9.94
C ILE A 201 2.84 -4.04 -8.77
N PRO A 202 3.77 -4.78 -8.13
CA PRO A 202 3.40 -5.67 -7.02
C PRO A 202 2.87 -4.89 -5.81
N THR A 203 3.40 -3.68 -5.54
CA THR A 203 2.89 -2.82 -4.45
C THR A 203 1.46 -2.37 -4.73
N MET A 204 1.17 -1.87 -5.93
CA MET A 204 -0.17 -1.40 -6.29
C MET A 204 -1.18 -2.54 -6.37
N ASN A 205 -0.79 -3.73 -6.81
CA ASN A 205 -1.66 -4.91 -6.75
C ASN A 205 -2.05 -5.26 -5.32
N ALA A 206 -1.11 -5.18 -4.37
CA ALA A 206 -1.40 -5.38 -2.95
C ALA A 206 -2.33 -4.27 -2.40
N VAL A 207 -2.12 -3.02 -2.80
CA VAL A 207 -2.99 -1.88 -2.42
C VAL A 207 -4.42 -2.07 -2.94
N PHE A 208 -4.60 -2.46 -4.21
CA PHE A 208 -5.93 -2.69 -4.76
C PHE A 208 -6.63 -3.88 -4.08
N ALA A 209 -5.88 -4.93 -3.75
CA ALA A 209 -6.39 -6.04 -2.95
C ALA A 209 -6.83 -5.58 -1.54
N ALA A 210 -6.04 -4.71 -0.89
CA ALA A 210 -6.39 -4.12 0.40
C ALA A 210 -7.66 -3.27 0.33
N ALA A 211 -7.78 -2.41 -0.69
CA ALA A 211 -8.96 -1.59 -0.91
C ALA A 211 -10.23 -2.44 -1.13
N HIS A 212 -10.12 -3.52 -1.91
CA HIS A 212 -11.22 -4.45 -2.11
C HIS A 212 -11.59 -5.21 -0.82
N ALA A 213 -10.60 -5.54 0.01
CA ALA A 213 -10.80 -6.16 1.32
C ALA A 213 -11.24 -5.17 2.41
N GLN A 214 -11.45 -3.88 2.08
CA GLN A 214 -11.79 -2.81 3.04
C GLN A 214 -10.77 -2.66 4.18
N VAL A 215 -9.48 -2.89 3.88
CA VAL A 215 -8.37 -2.72 4.81
C VAL A 215 -7.68 -1.39 4.52
N ALA A 216 -7.75 -0.45 5.46
CA ALA A 216 -7.08 0.83 5.36
C ALA A 216 -5.56 0.69 5.53
N ILE A 217 -4.79 1.31 4.64
CA ILE A 217 -3.32 1.40 4.73
C ILE A 217 -2.95 2.82 5.12
N ASP A 218 -2.41 2.99 6.32
CA ASP A 218 -1.81 4.24 6.73
C ASP A 218 -0.31 4.20 6.60
N THR A 219 0.28 5.34 6.29
CA THR A 219 1.72 5.47 6.15
C THR A 219 2.24 6.60 6.99
N LEU A 220 3.32 6.32 7.72
CA LEU A 220 4.19 7.32 8.30
C LEU A 220 5.54 7.31 7.57
N SER A 221 5.81 8.37 6.82
CA SER A 221 7.09 8.58 6.14
C SER A 221 8.02 9.38 7.06
N LEU A 222 9.15 8.79 7.44
CA LEU A 222 10.19 9.42 8.28
C LEU A 222 11.23 10.18 7.46
N SER A 223 11.47 9.73 6.25
CA SER A 223 12.33 10.38 5.26
C SER A 223 11.89 9.98 3.86
N GLY A 224 12.28 10.80 2.89
CA GLY A 224 11.92 10.58 1.49
C GLY A 224 10.51 11.06 1.14
N ASN A 225 10.12 10.81 -0.10
CA ASN A 225 8.77 11.09 -0.61
C ASN A 225 8.22 9.85 -1.29
N PRO A 226 7.69 8.88 -0.53
CA PRO A 226 7.19 7.63 -1.09
C PRO A 226 5.85 7.85 -1.80
N THR A 227 5.89 8.22 -3.08
CA THR A 227 4.71 8.51 -3.91
C THR A 227 3.76 7.32 -4.01
N PHE A 228 4.28 6.09 -4.02
CA PHE A 228 3.45 4.88 -4.08
C PHE A 228 2.65 4.67 -2.79
N LEU A 229 3.22 5.02 -1.64
CA LEU A 229 2.51 4.95 -0.37
C LEU A 229 1.48 6.07 -0.22
N GLN A 230 1.73 7.24 -0.81
CA GLN A 230 0.70 8.29 -0.90
C GLN A 230 -0.52 7.81 -1.71
N GLN A 231 -0.28 7.17 -2.86
CA GLN A 231 -1.35 6.53 -3.65
C GLN A 231 -2.02 5.38 -2.86
N ALA A 232 -1.24 4.61 -2.09
CA ALA A 232 -1.77 3.53 -1.26
C ALA A 232 -2.77 4.03 -0.22
N CYS A 233 -2.43 5.09 0.50
CA CYS A 233 -3.32 5.72 1.48
C CYS A 233 -4.58 6.26 0.80
N PHE A 234 -4.44 6.96 -0.32
CA PHE A 234 -5.59 7.49 -1.06
C PHE A 234 -6.56 6.39 -1.52
N ASN A 235 -6.04 5.32 -2.12
CA ASN A 235 -6.87 4.23 -2.66
C ASN A 235 -7.57 3.39 -1.57
N THR A 236 -7.02 3.37 -0.36
CA THR A 236 -7.56 2.56 0.76
C THR A 236 -8.30 3.40 1.80
N ASN A 237 -8.51 4.71 1.55
CA ASN A 237 -9.03 5.67 2.53
C ASN A 237 -8.22 5.70 3.84
N GLY A 238 -6.90 5.49 3.73
CA GLY A 238 -5.95 5.61 4.82
C GLY A 238 -5.37 7.01 4.97
N THR A 239 -4.58 7.20 6.02
CA THR A 239 -3.94 8.46 6.40
C THR A 239 -2.46 8.42 6.02
N PHE A 240 -2.00 9.42 5.28
CA PHE A 240 -0.58 9.62 4.97
C PHE A 240 -0.02 10.75 5.82
N LEU A 241 1.06 10.46 6.56
CA LEU A 241 1.77 11.44 7.38
C LEU A 241 3.24 11.49 7.00
N ALA A 242 3.71 12.66 6.60
CA ALA A 242 5.13 12.95 6.47
C ALA A 242 5.65 13.58 7.77
N ALA A 243 6.61 12.93 8.42
CA ALA A 243 7.20 13.41 9.65
C ALA A 243 8.17 14.57 9.34
N ALA A 244 7.79 15.80 9.68
CA ALA A 244 8.69 16.95 9.57
C ALA A 244 9.91 16.82 10.49
N ASN A 245 9.73 16.21 11.67
CA ASN A 245 10.79 15.93 12.64
C ASN A 245 10.69 14.48 13.16
N PRO A 246 11.58 13.57 12.74
CA PRO A 246 11.46 12.14 13.11
C PRO A 246 11.69 11.88 14.60
N LYS A 247 12.27 12.82 15.37
CA LYS A 247 12.38 12.72 16.84
C LYS A 247 11.01 12.62 17.53
N GLY A 248 9.97 13.21 16.94
CA GLY A 248 8.60 13.20 17.44
C GLY A 248 7.79 11.97 17.02
N LEU A 249 8.44 10.86 16.67
CA LEU A 249 7.80 9.65 16.14
C LEU A 249 6.56 9.22 16.94
N LEU A 250 6.70 9.14 18.27
CA LEU A 250 5.61 8.71 19.15
C LEU A 250 4.40 9.64 19.07
N THR A 251 4.61 10.95 18.93
CA THR A 251 3.53 11.94 18.81
C THR A 251 2.73 11.70 17.53
N TYR A 252 3.40 11.45 16.40
CA TYR A 252 2.72 11.13 15.15
C TYR A 252 1.93 9.82 15.23
N LEU A 253 2.51 8.78 15.85
CA LEU A 253 1.83 7.50 16.04
C LEU A 253 0.59 7.65 16.94
N MET A 254 0.72 8.31 18.08
CA MET A 254 -0.35 8.44 19.07
C MET A 254 -1.46 9.40 18.65
N PHE A 255 -1.15 10.57 18.08
CA PHE A 255 -2.18 11.56 17.72
C PHE A 255 -2.69 11.41 16.29
N GLY A 256 -1.84 10.93 15.37
CA GLY A 256 -2.21 10.81 13.97
C GLY A 256 -2.76 9.44 13.60
N LEU A 257 -2.22 8.36 14.19
CA LEU A 257 -2.41 6.99 13.70
C LEU A 257 -2.98 6.03 14.73
N ILE A 258 -3.35 6.46 15.95
CA ILE A 258 -3.96 5.55 16.91
C ILE A 258 -5.44 5.28 16.63
N ALA A 259 -6.15 6.28 16.11
CA ALA A 259 -7.59 6.21 15.90
C ALA A 259 -7.94 5.09 14.92
N ASP A 260 -8.83 4.20 15.36
CA ASP A 260 -9.40 3.16 14.51
C ASP A 260 -10.32 3.76 13.42
N THR A 261 -10.66 2.95 12.42
CA THR A 261 -11.42 3.36 11.22
C THR A 261 -12.74 4.05 11.57
N GLU A 262 -13.44 3.61 12.62
CA GLU A 262 -14.69 4.25 13.08
C GLU A 262 -14.43 5.57 13.81
N ALA A 263 -13.46 5.58 14.74
CA ALA A 263 -13.11 6.79 15.48
C ALA A 263 -12.67 7.92 14.54
N ARG A 264 -12.06 7.59 13.40
CA ARG A 264 -11.70 8.54 12.35
C ARG A 264 -12.89 9.22 11.69
N GLN A 265 -14.06 8.60 11.66
CA GLN A 265 -15.25 9.26 11.09
C GLN A 265 -15.67 10.48 11.94
N SER A 266 -15.32 10.48 13.22
CA SER A 266 -15.59 11.58 14.15
C SER A 266 -14.39 12.50 14.38
N LEU A 267 -13.21 12.18 13.84
CA LEU A 267 -11.97 12.95 14.03
C LEU A 267 -11.50 13.53 12.71
N ILE A 268 -11.03 14.78 12.74
CA ILE A 268 -10.34 15.36 11.59
C ILE A 268 -8.92 14.78 11.57
N THR A 269 -8.71 13.77 10.73
CA THR A 269 -7.37 13.22 10.52
C THR A 269 -6.55 14.16 9.65
N PRO A 270 -5.22 14.21 9.85
CA PRO A 270 -4.33 14.96 8.99
C PRO A 270 -4.32 14.34 7.59
N THR A 271 -4.99 14.98 6.63
CA THR A 271 -5.02 14.56 5.23
C THR A 271 -3.85 15.16 4.46
N HIS A 272 -3.30 14.39 3.52
CA HIS A 272 -2.29 14.86 2.59
C HIS A 272 -2.92 14.96 1.20
N ASP A 273 -3.24 16.17 0.76
CA ASP A 273 -4.02 16.40 -0.46
C ASP A 273 -3.20 16.24 -1.76
N THR A 274 -1.87 16.34 -1.68
CA THR A 274 -1.02 16.25 -2.89
C THR A 274 -0.58 14.81 -3.13
N VAL A 275 -1.36 14.07 -3.90
CA VAL A 275 -0.99 12.73 -4.38
C VAL A 275 -0.54 12.82 -5.84
N ASP A 276 0.65 12.30 -6.13
CA ASP A 276 1.18 12.23 -7.50
C ASP A 276 0.69 10.95 -8.20
N PHE A 277 -0.20 11.09 -9.18
CA PHE A 277 -0.75 9.98 -9.99
C PHE A 277 -0.04 9.78 -11.33
N ARG A 278 1.10 10.43 -11.54
CA ARG A 278 1.82 10.28 -12.81
C ARG A 278 2.31 8.85 -13.00
N ALA A 279 2.17 8.36 -14.22
CA ALA A 279 2.58 7.02 -14.58
C ALA A 279 4.10 6.94 -14.75
N ALA A 280 4.68 5.80 -14.38
CA ALA A 280 6.05 5.46 -14.76
C ALA A 280 6.06 4.71 -16.11
N CYS A 281 7.01 5.05 -16.98
CA CYS A 281 7.15 4.36 -18.27
C CYS A 281 7.80 2.98 -18.09
N PHE A 282 7.32 1.97 -18.81
CA PHE A 282 7.88 0.62 -18.80
C PHE A 282 9.23 0.52 -19.53
N CYS A 283 9.62 1.52 -20.33
CA CYS A 283 10.93 1.55 -20.98
C CYS A 283 12.08 1.77 -19.99
N HIS A 284 11.91 2.76 -19.11
CA HIS A 284 13.01 3.30 -18.28
C HIS A 284 12.66 3.39 -16.79
N GLY A 285 11.42 3.10 -16.39
CA GLY A 285 10.95 3.27 -15.02
C GLY A 285 10.80 4.73 -14.56
N LYS A 286 10.85 5.69 -15.50
CA LYS A 286 10.78 7.12 -15.19
C LYS A 286 9.34 7.61 -15.19
N VAL A 287 9.02 8.49 -14.25
CA VAL A 287 7.72 9.17 -14.19
C VAL A 287 7.55 10.08 -15.41
N VAL A 288 6.41 9.97 -16.10
CA VAL A 288 6.09 10.72 -17.32
C VAL A 288 4.72 11.40 -17.22
N ASP A 289 4.64 12.64 -17.70
CA ASP A 289 3.38 13.39 -17.79
C ASP A 289 2.57 13.03 -19.05
N ARG A 290 3.26 12.65 -20.12
CA ARG A 290 2.67 12.23 -21.40
C ARG A 290 3.37 10.96 -21.88
N GLY A 291 2.60 9.99 -22.33
CA GLY A 291 3.12 8.73 -22.84
C GLY A 291 2.18 8.05 -23.82
N PHE A 292 2.68 7.01 -24.49
CA PHE A 292 1.93 6.15 -25.39
C PHE A 292 1.44 4.93 -24.64
N ILE A 293 0.20 4.52 -24.90
CA ILE A 293 -0.40 3.36 -24.25
C ILE A 293 -0.58 2.26 -25.29
N CYS A 294 -0.14 1.04 -24.97
CA CYS A 294 -0.49 -0.13 -25.78
C CYS A 294 -1.98 -0.44 -25.63
N SER A 295 -2.72 -0.53 -26.75
CA SER A 295 -4.16 -0.83 -26.72
C SER A 295 -4.50 -2.26 -26.26
N ILE A 296 -3.50 -3.12 -26.09
CA ILE A 296 -3.69 -4.54 -25.75
C ILE A 296 -3.27 -4.81 -24.30
N CYS A 297 -2.03 -4.49 -23.94
CA CYS A 297 -1.51 -4.75 -22.59
C CYS A 297 -1.51 -3.54 -21.67
N LEU A 298 -2.00 -2.37 -22.13
CA LEU A 298 -2.06 -1.12 -21.37
C LEU A 298 -0.71 -0.64 -20.82
N SER A 299 0.40 -1.13 -21.36
CA SER A 299 1.75 -0.67 -21.02
C SER A 299 1.97 0.76 -21.50
N ILE A 300 2.68 1.55 -20.68
CA ILE A 300 2.91 2.98 -20.88
C ILE A 300 4.36 3.19 -21.31
N PHE A 301 4.56 3.92 -22.41
CA PHE A 301 5.87 4.22 -22.99
C PHE A 301 6.13 5.72 -23.05
N CYS A 302 7.35 6.15 -22.74
CA CYS A 302 7.74 7.56 -22.82
C CYS A 302 7.90 8.04 -24.27
N GLU A 303 8.33 7.14 -25.16
CA GLU A 303 8.56 7.40 -26.57
C GLU A 303 8.01 6.23 -27.40
N LEU A 304 7.80 6.47 -28.70
CA LEU A 304 7.41 5.40 -29.61
C LEU A 304 8.56 4.37 -29.72
N PRO A 305 8.29 3.07 -29.54
CA PRO A 305 9.28 2.05 -29.84
C PRO A 305 9.62 2.06 -31.34
N GLU A 306 10.90 1.88 -31.70
CA GLU A 306 11.44 2.10 -33.05
C GLU A 306 10.73 1.31 -34.16
N ASN A 307 10.23 0.10 -33.85
CA ASN A 307 9.52 -0.76 -34.80
C ASN A 307 8.00 -0.71 -34.66
N ALA A 308 7.47 0.29 -33.93
CA ALA A 308 6.08 0.33 -33.48
C ALA A 308 5.66 -0.97 -32.78
N GLU A 309 6.59 -1.67 -32.13
CA GLU A 309 6.32 -2.94 -31.46
C GLU A 309 6.33 -2.72 -29.96
N CYS A 310 5.29 -3.20 -29.28
CA CYS A 310 5.20 -3.09 -27.84
C CYS A 310 6.27 -3.95 -27.16
N LEU A 311 7.16 -3.34 -26.38
CA LEU A 311 8.23 -4.03 -25.64
C LEU A 311 7.72 -5.09 -24.66
N THR A 312 6.49 -4.95 -24.17
CA THR A 312 5.89 -5.88 -23.20
C THR A 312 5.19 -7.08 -23.85
N CYS A 313 4.40 -6.89 -24.90
CA CYS A 313 3.57 -7.95 -25.49
C CYS A 313 3.93 -8.32 -26.94
N GLY A 314 4.95 -7.68 -27.54
CA GLY A 314 5.39 -7.94 -28.91
C GLY A 314 4.38 -7.56 -30.00
N THR A 315 3.30 -6.85 -29.66
CA THR A 315 2.30 -6.49 -30.67
C THR A 315 2.71 -5.25 -31.45
N LYS A 316 2.53 -5.31 -32.77
CA LYS A 316 2.70 -4.15 -33.66
C LYS A 316 1.55 -3.16 -33.47
N LEU A 317 1.90 -1.98 -32.98
CA LEU A 317 1.04 -0.84 -32.72
C LEU A 317 0.75 -0.08 -34.01
N ALA A 318 -0.54 0.16 -34.28
CA ALA A 318 -0.95 1.02 -35.37
C ALA A 318 -0.76 2.50 -34.97
N LEU A 319 0.32 3.11 -35.44
CA LEU A 319 0.60 4.53 -35.27
C LEU A 319 -0.31 5.33 -36.21
N GLY A 320 -1.55 5.61 -35.81
CA GLY A 320 -2.59 6.21 -36.67
C GLY A 320 -2.15 7.47 -37.43
N ASN A 321 -2.44 8.67 -36.90
CA ASN A 321 -2.01 9.94 -37.50
C ASN A 321 -0.82 10.58 -36.73
N TYR A 322 -0.20 9.82 -35.84
CA TYR A 322 0.92 10.32 -35.04
C TYR A 322 2.13 10.57 -35.95
N GLY A 323 2.64 11.82 -35.98
CA GLY A 323 3.67 12.26 -36.94
C GLY A 323 3.16 12.74 -38.30
N ALA A 324 1.85 12.70 -38.56
CA ALA A 324 1.29 13.33 -39.74
C ALA A 324 1.38 14.86 -39.61
N LYS A 325 1.99 15.53 -40.60
CA LYS A 325 2.04 17.00 -40.64
C LYS A 325 0.62 17.55 -40.54
N PRO A 326 0.35 18.49 -39.62
CA PRO A 326 -1.00 19.01 -39.44
C PRO A 326 -1.52 19.59 -40.76
N ALA A 327 -2.79 19.34 -41.05
CA ALA A 327 -3.45 19.67 -42.33
C ALA A 327 -3.51 21.18 -42.67
N VAL A 328 -2.85 22.02 -41.87
CA VAL A 328 -2.69 23.46 -42.09
C VAL A 328 -1.70 23.80 -43.20
N VAL A 329 -0.94 22.83 -43.72
CA VAL A 329 -0.19 23.04 -44.96
C VAL A 329 -1.09 22.65 -46.15
N PRO A 330 -1.62 23.62 -46.92
CA PRO A 330 -2.51 23.32 -48.03
C PRO A 330 -1.77 22.44 -49.05
N ARG A 331 -2.23 21.20 -49.20
CA ARG A 331 -1.74 20.29 -50.25
C ARG A 331 -2.00 20.96 -51.60
N LYS A 332 -0.94 21.30 -52.35
CA LYS A 332 -1.07 21.79 -53.74
C LYS A 332 -1.85 20.74 -54.54
N LYS A 333 -3.11 21.03 -54.87
CA LYS A 333 -3.93 20.16 -55.74
C LYS A 333 -3.19 19.97 -57.06
N LYS A 334 -2.77 18.75 -57.36
CA LYS A 334 -2.27 18.37 -58.69
C LYS A 334 -3.41 18.63 -59.68
N LYS A 335 -3.19 19.57 -60.61
CA LYS A 335 -4.15 19.95 -61.66
C LYS A 335 -4.41 18.71 -62.53
N LYS A 336 -5.56 18.04 -62.34
CA LYS A 336 -5.98 16.92 -63.18
C LYS A 336 -6.23 17.50 -64.58
N LYS A 337 -5.41 17.10 -65.56
CA LYS A 337 -5.59 17.49 -66.97
C LYS A 337 -6.94 16.94 -67.42
N ARG A 338 -7.91 17.82 -67.62
CA ARG A 338 -9.24 17.50 -68.14
C ARG A 338 -9.09 17.32 -69.65
N ILE A 339 -9.22 16.09 -70.13
CA ILE A 339 -9.36 15.81 -71.57
C ILE A 339 -10.75 16.31 -71.96
N MET A 340 -10.78 17.20 -72.95
CA MET A 340 -11.98 17.83 -73.50
C MET A 340 -12.41 17.02 -74.72
N ASN A 341 -13.62 16.46 -74.69
CA ASN A 341 -14.42 16.27 -75.90
C ASN A 341 -15.91 16.36 -75.56
N GLY A 342 -16.64 17.00 -76.47
CA GLY A 342 -17.86 17.77 -76.21
C GLY A 342 -19.15 16.97 -75.98
N GLY A 343 -20.15 17.68 -75.43
CA GLY A 343 -21.56 17.30 -75.48
C GLY A 343 -22.36 17.73 -74.25
N SER A 344 -23.07 18.86 -74.35
CA SER A 344 -24.32 19.26 -73.65
C SER A 344 -24.58 18.79 -72.21
N GLY A 345 -24.89 19.60 -71.20
CA GLY A 345 -25.30 20.98 -71.09
C GLY A 345 -25.94 21.17 -69.71
N ARG A 346 -25.91 22.42 -69.23
CA ARG A 346 -26.84 23.02 -68.27
C ARG A 346 -26.61 22.89 -66.75
N GLU A 347 -26.22 24.07 -66.23
CA GLU A 347 -26.61 24.76 -64.99
C GLU A 347 -25.96 24.39 -63.63
N GLU A 348 -25.26 25.42 -63.14
CA GLU A 348 -24.71 25.63 -61.82
C GLU A 348 -25.82 25.91 -60.80
N THR A 349 -25.67 25.42 -59.57
CA THR A 349 -25.90 26.22 -58.35
C THR A 349 -25.01 25.67 -57.24
N GLY A 350 -23.90 26.37 -56.97
CA GLY A 350 -23.13 26.19 -55.75
C GLY A 350 -23.73 27.04 -54.63
N SER A 351 -23.95 26.45 -53.46
CA SER A 351 -24.16 27.20 -52.22
C SER A 351 -23.04 26.83 -51.27
N ALA A 352 -22.08 27.75 -51.13
CA ALA A 352 -21.10 27.76 -50.05
C ALA A 352 -21.55 28.83 -49.06
N THR A 353 -22.36 28.45 -48.07
CA THR A 353 -22.67 29.29 -46.93
C THR A 353 -21.53 29.17 -45.92
N GLY A 354 -20.73 30.24 -45.80
CA GLY A 354 -19.78 30.42 -44.72
C GLY A 354 -20.51 30.72 -43.41
N THR A 355 -20.07 30.09 -42.33
CA THR A 355 -20.51 30.34 -40.95
C THR A 355 -20.01 31.70 -40.48
N PRO A 356 -20.85 32.58 -39.91
CA PRO A 356 -20.39 33.82 -39.31
C PRO A 356 -19.81 33.56 -37.92
N LEU A 357 -18.70 34.26 -37.64
CA LEU A 357 -18.09 34.35 -36.32
C LEU A 357 -19.00 35.13 -35.37
N ARG A 358 -19.19 34.60 -34.17
CA ARG A 358 -19.36 35.42 -32.97
C ARG A 358 -18.60 34.79 -31.81
#